data_AF-A0A7Y3TKD8-F1
#
_entry.id   AF-A0A7Y3TKD8-F1
#
_cell.length_a   1.000
_cell.length_b   1.000
_cell.length_c   1.000
_cell.angle_alpha   90.00
_cell.angle_beta   90.00
_cell.angle_gamma   90.00
#
_symmetry.space_group_name_H-M   'P 1'
#
loop_
_entity.id
_entity.type
_entity.pdbx_description
1 polymer ?
#
loop_
_entity_poly.entity_id
_entity_poly.type
_entity_poly.pdbx_seq_one_letter_code
_entity_poly.pdbx_strand_id
1 'polypeptide(L)'
;MPLYTTPQYPEFIFNVRGSNRDKATFQALQQLVSLINQGTLDSGRFKEFNSKSFIELTEKDLMANNEDKLIDAVKVLSKLATSRQTVQDLHENFLEAYRHIDILFGKDRTSKEDFQKIQDSLKVIKEFGLANLRYKEALIDAETARLIVEQALEVVNEIKNR
;
A
#
# COMPACT_ATOMS: atom_id res chain seq x y z
N MET A 1 20.98 -19.07 10.73
CA MET A 1 21.61 -18.64 9.46
C MET A 1 21.77 -17.14 9.55
N PRO A 2 22.94 -16.56 9.26
CA PRO A 2 23.11 -15.12 9.31
C PRO A 2 22.29 -14.46 8.19
N LEU A 3 21.71 -13.32 8.52
CA LEU A 3 20.91 -12.50 7.63
C LEU A 3 21.71 -11.25 7.30
N TYR A 4 21.74 -10.87 6.03
CA TYR A 4 22.44 -9.68 5.60
C TYR A 4 21.54 -8.77 4.78
N THR A 5 21.85 -7.48 4.76
CA THR A 5 21.25 -6.50 3.86
C THR A 5 22.33 -5.59 3.28
N THR A 6 21.94 -4.71 2.34
CA THR A 6 22.80 -3.68 1.77
C THR A 6 22.19 -2.29 2.02
N PRO A 7 22.99 -1.24 2.26
CA PRO A 7 22.47 0.12 2.45
C PRO A 7 21.64 0.65 1.26
N GLN A 8 21.89 0.13 0.06
CA GLN A 8 21.20 0.54 -1.17
C GLN A 8 19.79 -0.03 -1.28
N TYR A 9 19.56 -1.18 -0.64
CA TYR A 9 18.30 -1.93 -0.61
C TYR A 9 18.08 -2.53 0.79
N PRO A 10 17.88 -1.70 1.83
CA PRO A 10 17.68 -2.16 3.21
C PRO A 10 16.46 -3.07 3.37
N GLU A 11 15.48 -2.97 2.47
CA GLU A 11 14.27 -3.79 2.43
C GLU A 11 14.53 -5.24 1.98
N PHE A 12 15.65 -5.51 1.29
CA PHE A 12 16.02 -6.85 0.85
C PHE A 12 16.94 -7.53 1.88
N ILE A 13 16.49 -8.70 2.34
CA ILE A 13 17.20 -9.52 3.32
C ILE A 13 17.72 -10.79 2.63
N PHE A 14 19.04 -10.97 2.64
CA PHE A 14 19.73 -12.12 2.10
C PHE A 14 19.94 -13.17 3.20
N ASN A 15 19.32 -14.34 3.02
CA ASN A 15 19.52 -15.49 3.89
C ASN A 15 20.60 -16.42 3.30
N VAL A 16 21.72 -16.56 4.00
CA VAL A 16 22.91 -17.25 3.51
C VAL A 16 23.40 -18.31 4.51
N ARG A 17 24.13 -19.30 4.00
CA ARG A 17 24.56 -20.45 4.80
C ARG A 17 25.98 -20.25 5.33
N GLY A 18 26.17 -20.63 6.60
CA GLY A 18 27.48 -20.72 7.25
C GLY A 18 27.81 -19.53 8.14
N SER A 19 28.68 -19.75 9.12
CA SER A 19 29.04 -18.77 10.16
C SER A 19 30.25 -17.89 9.81
N ASN A 20 30.90 -18.14 8.67
CA ASN A 20 32.03 -17.33 8.20
C ASN A 20 31.50 -16.16 7.36
N ARG A 21 31.72 -14.94 7.84
CA ARG A 21 31.25 -13.71 7.22
C ARG A 21 31.66 -13.59 5.75
N ASP A 22 32.92 -13.81 5.40
CA ASP A 22 33.40 -13.62 4.02
C ASP A 22 32.72 -14.59 3.04
N LYS A 23 32.51 -15.84 3.47
CA LYS A 23 31.78 -16.83 2.66
C LYS A 23 30.29 -16.48 2.57
N ALA A 24 29.70 -16.02 3.66
CA ALA A 24 28.30 -15.65 3.73
C ALA A 24 27.99 -14.41 2.88
N THR A 25 28.81 -13.37 2.95
CA THR A 25 28.64 -12.15 2.14
C THR A 25 28.99 -12.37 0.67
N PHE A 26 29.90 -13.31 0.35
CA PHE A 26 30.09 -13.74 -1.04
C PHE A 26 28.83 -14.43 -1.58
N GLN A 27 28.19 -15.31 -0.81
CA GLN A 27 26.90 -15.91 -1.22
C GLN A 27 25.80 -14.85 -1.37
N ALA A 28 25.73 -13.89 -0.46
CA ALA A 28 24.76 -12.79 -0.53
C ALA A 28 24.99 -11.93 -1.79
N LEU A 29 26.25 -11.69 -2.15
CA LEU A 29 26.63 -11.02 -3.39
C LEU A 29 26.19 -11.80 -4.63
N GLN A 30 26.34 -13.14 -4.65
CA GLN A 30 25.85 -13.96 -5.76
C GLN A 30 24.32 -13.87 -5.90
N GLN A 31 23.58 -13.89 -4.79
CA GLN A 31 22.13 -13.69 -4.79
C GLN A 31 21.76 -12.28 -5.32
N LEU A 32 22.46 -11.23 -4.87
CA LEU A 32 22.25 -9.85 -5.32
C LEU A 32 22.43 -9.72 -6.84
N VAL A 33 23.52 -10.26 -7.38
CA VAL A 33 23.79 -10.26 -8.83
C VAL A 33 22.70 -11.01 -9.59
N SER A 34 22.21 -12.13 -9.06
CA SER A 34 21.10 -12.86 -9.68
C SER A 34 19.83 -12.01 -9.77
N LEU A 35 19.46 -11.28 -8.72
CA LEU A 35 18.26 -10.44 -8.71
C LEU A 35 18.37 -9.26 -9.70
N ILE A 36 19.56 -8.71 -9.86
CA ILE A 36 19.84 -7.66 -10.86
C ILE A 36 19.71 -8.24 -12.27
N ASN A 37 20.30 -9.40 -12.53
CA ASN A 37 20.20 -10.06 -13.84
C ASN A 37 18.76 -10.45 -14.21
N GLN A 38 17.91 -10.70 -13.21
CA GLN A 38 16.48 -10.95 -13.37
C GLN A 38 15.65 -9.65 -13.54
N GLY A 39 16.29 -8.48 -13.45
CA GLY A 39 15.62 -7.18 -13.54
C GLY A 39 14.81 -6.80 -12.29
N THR A 40 14.96 -7.55 -11.19
CA THR A 40 14.26 -7.28 -9.92
C THR A 40 14.88 -6.10 -9.17
N LEU A 41 16.19 -5.90 -9.29
CA LEU A 41 16.91 -4.81 -8.66
C LEU A 41 17.59 -3.95 -9.72
N ASP A 42 17.51 -2.63 -9.55
CA ASP A 42 18.21 -1.68 -10.40
C ASP A 42 19.71 -1.64 -10.04
N SER A 43 20.54 -2.07 -10.98
CA SER A 43 22.00 -1.99 -10.87
C SER A 43 22.53 -0.56 -10.70
N GLY A 44 21.78 0.45 -11.17
CA GLY A 44 22.18 1.86 -11.11
C GLY A 44 22.30 2.43 -9.70
N ARG A 45 21.69 1.79 -8.69
CA ARG A 45 21.86 2.15 -7.28
C ARG A 45 23.20 1.71 -6.69
N PHE A 46 23.89 0.77 -7.33
CA PHE A 46 25.17 0.27 -6.87
C PHE A 46 26.31 0.96 -7.62
N LYS A 47 27.15 1.70 -6.90
CA LYS A 47 28.40 2.24 -7.45
C LYS A 47 29.45 1.13 -7.64
N GLU A 48 29.48 0.17 -6.72
CA GLU A 48 30.37 -1.00 -6.76
C GLU A 48 29.70 -2.19 -6.08
N PHE A 49 29.85 -3.39 -6.67
CA PHE A 49 29.37 -4.65 -6.10
C PHE A 49 30.46 -5.29 -5.26
N ASN A 50 30.46 -5.04 -3.95
CA ASN A 50 31.44 -5.60 -3.04
C ASN A 50 30.78 -6.38 -1.88
N SER A 51 31.44 -7.44 -1.41
CA SER A 51 30.94 -8.26 -0.30
C SER A 51 31.06 -7.57 1.08
N LYS A 52 31.82 -6.46 1.16
CA LYS A 52 32.07 -5.73 2.40
C LYS A 52 30.95 -4.74 2.75
N SER A 53 30.13 -4.34 1.79
CA SER A 53 28.98 -3.44 1.98
C SER A 53 27.79 -4.11 2.65
N PHE A 54 27.82 -5.44 2.79
CA PHE A 54 26.77 -6.18 3.48
C PHE A 54 26.83 -5.95 4.99
N ILE A 55 25.68 -5.61 5.55
CA ILE A 55 25.44 -5.43 6.99
C ILE A 55 24.74 -6.67 7.50
N GLU A 56 25.31 -7.30 8.52
CA GLU A 56 24.66 -8.42 9.22
C GLU A 56 23.54 -7.89 10.10
N LEU A 57 22.35 -8.49 9.98
CA LEU A 57 21.18 -8.12 10.76
C LEU A 57 21.15 -8.95 12.04
N THR A 58 20.99 -8.26 13.16
CA THR A 58 20.69 -8.89 14.45
C THR A 58 19.19 -9.14 14.58
N GLU A 59 18.80 -9.97 15.55
CA GLU A 59 17.39 -10.19 15.86
C GLU A 59 16.67 -8.88 16.24
N LYS A 60 17.37 -7.95 16.90
CA LYS A 60 16.83 -6.62 17.22
C LYS A 60 16.54 -5.80 15.96
N ASP A 61 17.41 -5.87 14.95
CA ASP A 61 17.23 -5.17 13.69
C ASP A 61 16.04 -5.73 12.90
N LEU A 62 15.83 -7.05 12.97
CA LEU A 62 14.66 -7.70 12.36
C LEU A 62 13.35 -7.30 13.05
N MET A 63 13.36 -7.26 14.38
CA MET A 63 12.19 -6.80 15.16
C MET A 63 11.85 -5.35 14.85
N ALA A 64 12.84 -4.46 14.79
CA ALA A 64 12.64 -3.06 14.41
C ALA A 64 12.06 -2.91 12.99
N ASN A 65 12.58 -3.67 12.01
CA ASN A 65 12.06 -3.66 10.64
C ASN A 65 10.61 -4.18 10.57
N ASN A 66 10.26 -5.19 11.38
CA ASN A 66 8.89 -5.69 11.45
C ASN A 66 7.95 -4.67 12.12
N GLU A 67 8.42 -3.97 13.15
CA GLU A 67 7.71 -2.88 13.80
C GLU A 67 7.43 -1.73 12.82
N ASP A 68 8.44 -1.28 12.07
CA ASP A 68 8.30 -0.24 11.06
C ASP A 68 7.27 -0.63 9.98
N LYS A 69 7.36 -1.87 9.46
CA LYS A 69 6.39 -2.40 8.49
C LYS A 69 4.97 -2.44 9.05
N LEU A 70 4.81 -2.82 10.32
CA LEU A 70 3.51 -2.83 10.99
C LEU A 70 2.96 -1.41 11.14
N ILE A 71 3.78 -0.46 11.57
CA ILE A 71 3.40 0.96 11.71
C ILE A 71 2.92 1.50 10.37
N ASP A 72 3.66 1.23 9.28
CA ASP A 72 3.29 1.70 7.95
C ASP A 72 2.01 1.03 7.42
N ALA A 73 1.84 -0.27 7.66
CA ALA A 73 0.61 -0.96 7.33
C ALA A 73 -0.61 -0.35 8.05
N VAL A 74 -0.49 -0.05 9.35
CA VAL A 74 -1.57 0.61 10.12
C VAL A 74 -1.88 2.00 9.56
N LYS A 75 -0.87 2.78 9.14
CA LYS A 75 -1.12 4.08 8.49
C LYS A 75 -1.92 3.95 7.20
N VAL A 76 -1.62 2.95 6.36
CA VAL A 76 -2.37 2.68 5.13
C VAL A 76 -3.82 2.30 5.45
N LEU A 77 -4.04 1.41 6.42
CA LEU A 77 -5.39 1.05 6.87
C LEU A 77 -6.15 2.25 7.46
N SER A 78 -5.47 3.15 8.17
CA SER A 78 -6.07 4.40 8.65
C SER A 78 -6.51 5.31 7.50
N LYS A 79 -5.72 5.43 6.43
CA LYS A 79 -6.12 6.18 5.22
C LYS A 79 -7.34 5.56 4.54
N LEU A 80 -7.41 4.23 4.49
CA LEU A 80 -8.60 3.54 3.99
C LEU A 80 -9.82 3.86 4.85
N ALA A 81 -9.69 3.82 6.19
CA ALA A 81 -10.79 4.13 7.09
C ALA A 81 -11.31 5.56 6.89
N THR A 82 -10.42 6.55 6.81
CA THR A 82 -10.78 7.94 6.57
C THR A 82 -11.46 8.13 5.21
N SER A 83 -10.92 7.55 4.14
CA SER A 83 -11.53 7.68 2.80
C SER A 83 -12.90 7.00 2.72
N ARG A 84 -13.08 5.84 3.37
CA ARG A 84 -14.37 5.18 3.50
C ARG A 84 -15.39 6.04 4.24
N GLN A 85 -14.97 6.65 5.36
CA GLN A 85 -15.83 7.54 6.13
C GLN A 85 -16.29 8.74 5.29
N THR A 86 -15.37 9.39 4.56
CA THR A 86 -15.73 10.50 3.67
C THR A 86 -16.77 10.11 2.61
N VAL A 87 -16.64 8.91 2.00
CA VAL A 87 -17.65 8.41 1.04
C VAL A 87 -19.00 8.21 1.72
N GLN A 88 -19.00 7.66 2.94
CA GLN A 88 -20.21 7.41 3.72
C GLN A 88 -20.91 8.72 4.12
N ASP A 89 -20.14 9.73 4.56
CA ASP A 89 -20.67 11.05 4.95
C ASP A 89 -21.33 11.78 3.77
N LEU A 90 -20.82 11.56 2.55
CA LEU A 90 -21.37 12.17 1.32
C LEU A 90 -22.51 11.36 0.69
N HIS A 91 -22.78 10.15 1.17
CA HIS A 91 -23.65 9.20 0.48
C HIS A 91 -25.10 9.69 0.35
N GLU A 92 -25.69 10.16 1.45
CA GLU A 92 -27.07 10.65 1.46
C GLU A 92 -27.26 11.87 0.54
N ASN A 93 -26.33 12.83 0.62
CA ASN A 93 -26.35 14.02 -0.25
C ASN A 93 -26.21 13.65 -1.72
N PHE A 94 -25.36 12.66 -2.02
CA PHE A 94 -25.23 12.12 -3.37
C PHE A 94 -26.54 11.50 -3.87
N LEU A 95 -27.22 10.67 -3.07
CA LEU A 95 -28.47 10.04 -3.46
C LEU A 95 -29.55 11.08 -3.77
N GLU A 96 -29.62 12.15 -2.98
CA GLU A 96 -30.54 13.26 -3.24
C GLU A 96 -30.18 14.02 -4.54
N ALA A 97 -28.91 14.38 -4.69
CA ALA A 97 -28.42 15.07 -5.88
C ALA A 97 -28.61 14.24 -7.16
N TYR A 98 -28.44 12.91 -7.07
CA TYR A 98 -28.55 12.02 -8.21
C TYR A 98 -29.98 11.97 -8.78
N ARG A 99 -31.00 12.07 -7.93
CA ARG A 99 -32.41 12.13 -8.38
C ARG A 99 -32.71 13.34 -9.27
N HIS A 100 -31.98 14.45 -9.08
CA HIS A 100 -32.16 15.63 -9.93
C HIS A 100 -31.54 15.48 -11.32
N ILE A 101 -30.61 14.54 -11.52
CA ILE A 101 -30.05 14.28 -12.84
C ILE A 101 -31.13 13.77 -13.80
N ASP A 102 -32.06 12.95 -13.32
CA ASP A 102 -33.10 12.34 -14.18
C ASP A 102 -33.96 13.39 -14.89
N ILE A 103 -34.06 14.60 -14.33
CA ILE A 103 -34.73 15.77 -14.95
C ILE A 103 -34.08 16.14 -16.28
N LEU A 104 -32.75 16.02 -16.42
CA LEU A 104 -32.03 16.30 -17.68
C LEU A 104 -32.38 15.31 -18.80
N PHE A 105 -32.84 14.11 -18.44
CA PHE A 105 -33.19 13.05 -19.38
C PHE A 105 -34.70 12.97 -19.66
N GLY A 106 -35.50 13.80 -18.98
CA GLY A 106 -36.93 13.96 -19.22
C GLY A 106 -37.24 14.66 -20.54
N LYS A 107 -38.46 14.44 -21.06
CA LYS A 107 -38.96 15.13 -22.28
C LYS A 107 -39.64 16.46 -21.97
N ASP A 108 -39.88 16.75 -20.70
CA ASP A 108 -40.58 17.95 -20.26
C ASP A 108 -39.68 19.20 -20.32
N ARG A 109 -40.30 20.37 -20.44
CA ARG A 109 -39.56 21.64 -20.43
C ARG A 109 -39.02 21.91 -19.03
N THR A 110 -37.70 21.98 -18.91
CA THR A 110 -36.99 22.30 -17.67
C THR A 110 -37.05 23.81 -17.38
N SER A 111 -37.40 24.19 -16.14
CA SER A 111 -37.41 25.60 -15.72
C SER A 111 -35.99 26.09 -15.39
N LYS A 112 -35.81 27.42 -15.27
CA LYS A 112 -34.53 27.99 -14.81
C LYS A 112 -34.16 27.54 -13.38
N GLU A 113 -35.15 27.38 -12.51
CA GLU A 113 -34.95 26.92 -11.14
C GLU A 113 -34.48 25.46 -11.11
N ASP A 114 -35.02 24.62 -11.99
CA ASP A 114 -34.57 23.23 -12.14
C ASP A 114 -33.13 23.16 -12.64
N PHE A 115 -32.77 23.98 -13.64
CA PHE A 115 -31.38 24.07 -14.10
C PHE A 115 -30.40 24.47 -12.98
N GLN A 116 -30.79 25.41 -12.11
CA GLN A 116 -29.96 25.79 -10.97
C GLN A 116 -29.79 24.63 -9.98
N LYS A 117 -30.89 23.94 -9.62
CA LYS A 117 -30.84 22.76 -8.74
C LYS A 117 -29.99 21.63 -9.32
N ILE A 118 -30.07 21.40 -10.63
CA ILE A 118 -29.24 20.43 -11.33
C ILE A 118 -27.75 20.83 -11.23
N GLN A 119 -27.42 22.10 -11.48
CA GLN A 119 -26.03 22.56 -11.38
C GLN A 119 -25.44 22.38 -9.99
N ASP A 120 -26.22 22.65 -8.94
CA ASP A 120 -25.77 22.45 -7.56
C ASP A 120 -25.65 20.95 -7.23
N SER A 121 -26.57 20.13 -7.73
CA SER A 121 -26.50 18.66 -7.61
C SER A 121 -25.24 18.09 -8.27
N LEU A 122 -24.85 18.59 -9.45
CA LEU A 122 -23.64 18.15 -10.15
C LEU A 122 -22.36 18.41 -9.34
N LYS A 123 -22.32 19.44 -8.50
CA LYS A 123 -21.18 19.69 -7.60
C LYS A 123 -21.06 18.58 -6.55
N VAL A 124 -22.18 18.20 -5.92
CA VAL A 124 -22.25 17.12 -4.93
C VAL A 124 -21.84 15.78 -5.56
N ILE A 125 -22.34 15.48 -6.76
CA ILE A 125 -22.01 14.26 -7.48
C ILE A 125 -20.52 14.20 -7.82
N LYS A 126 -19.93 15.31 -8.26
CA LYS A 126 -18.48 15.42 -8.50
C LYS A 126 -17.70 15.16 -7.22
N GLU A 127 -18.09 15.77 -6.11
CA GLU A 127 -17.42 15.61 -4.81
C GLU A 127 -17.45 14.15 -4.34
N PHE A 128 -18.64 13.53 -4.35
CA PHE A 128 -18.82 12.11 -4.05
C PHE A 128 -17.98 11.22 -4.98
N GLY A 129 -17.99 11.50 -6.29
CA GLY A 129 -17.22 10.75 -7.27
C GLY A 129 -15.71 10.78 -6.99
N LEU A 130 -15.16 11.97 -6.69
CA LEU A 130 -13.74 12.11 -6.33
C LEU A 130 -13.40 11.41 -5.01
N ALA A 131 -14.28 11.49 -4.00
CA ALA A 131 -14.10 10.77 -2.74
C ALA A 131 -14.10 9.25 -2.97
N ASN A 132 -15.01 8.74 -3.81
CA ASN A 132 -15.09 7.32 -4.13
C ASN A 132 -13.86 6.82 -4.91
N LEU A 133 -13.30 7.64 -5.81
CA LEU A 133 -12.03 7.31 -6.48
C LEU A 133 -10.87 7.19 -5.49
N ARG A 134 -10.71 8.15 -4.56
CA ARG A 134 -9.69 8.08 -3.51
C ARG A 134 -9.85 6.86 -2.61
N TYR A 135 -11.09 6.51 -2.28
CA TYR A 135 -11.38 5.29 -1.52
C TYR A 135 -10.94 4.03 -2.27
N LYS A 136 -11.23 3.94 -3.59
CA LYS A 136 -10.78 2.81 -4.42
C LYS A 136 -9.26 2.72 -4.54
N GLU A 137 -8.58 3.86 -4.66
CA GLU A 137 -7.11 3.90 -4.63
C GLU A 137 -6.58 3.38 -3.29
N ALA A 138 -7.15 3.84 -2.18
CA ALA A 138 -6.76 3.38 -0.84
C ALA A 138 -7.03 1.89 -0.61
N LEU A 139 -8.05 1.29 -1.26
CA LEU A 139 -8.34 -0.14 -1.16
C LEU A 139 -7.19 -0.99 -1.72
N ILE A 140 -6.57 -0.57 -2.83
CA ILE A 140 -5.49 -1.32 -3.49
C ILE A 140 -4.30 -1.49 -2.53
N ASP A 141 -3.88 -0.40 -1.88
CA ASP A 141 -2.76 -0.43 -0.93
C ASP A 141 -3.13 -1.17 0.37
N ALA A 142 -4.39 -1.05 0.79
CA ALA A 142 -4.86 -1.61 2.05
C ALA A 142 -4.90 -3.14 2.08
N GLU A 143 -5.07 -3.82 0.94
CA GLU A 143 -5.02 -5.29 0.90
C GLU A 143 -3.65 -5.83 1.33
N THR A 144 -2.58 -5.21 0.84
CA THR A 144 -1.20 -5.57 1.24
C THR A 144 -0.95 -5.23 2.70
N ALA A 145 -1.39 -4.05 3.15
CA ALA A 145 -1.28 -3.65 4.54
C ALA A 145 -2.02 -4.59 5.49
N ARG A 146 -3.21 -5.08 5.10
CA ARG A 146 -3.98 -6.06 5.88
C ARG A 146 -3.18 -7.33 6.11
N LEU A 147 -2.54 -7.87 5.06
CA LEU A 147 -1.72 -9.08 5.17
C LEU A 147 -0.52 -8.89 6.11
N ILE A 148 0.13 -7.72 6.09
CA ILE A 148 1.24 -7.41 7.01
C ILE A 148 0.76 -7.43 8.46
N VAL A 149 -0.38 -6.80 8.75
CA VAL A 149 -0.98 -6.79 10.09
C VAL A 149 -1.39 -8.20 10.52
N GLU A 150 -2.05 -8.97 9.65
CA GLU A 150 -2.46 -10.35 9.92
C GLU A 150 -1.27 -11.26 10.24
N GLN A 151 -0.15 -11.09 9.53
CA GLN A 151 1.09 -11.82 9.79
C GLN A 151 1.71 -11.41 11.12
N ALA A 152 1.78 -10.11 11.41
CA ALA A 152 2.36 -9.59 12.65
C ALA A 152 1.57 -10.00 13.90
N LEU A 153 0.25 -10.12 13.77
CA LEU A 153 -0.64 -10.53 14.87
C LEU A 153 -0.83 -12.05 14.96
N GLU A 154 -0.20 -12.84 14.08
CA GLU A 154 -0.38 -14.30 13.98
C GLU A 154 -1.84 -14.77 13.79
N VAL A 155 -2.76 -13.87 13.41
CA VAL A 155 -4.21 -14.12 13.36
C VAL A 155 -4.57 -15.22 12.36
N VAL A 156 -3.74 -15.43 11.33
CA VAL A 156 -3.93 -16.52 10.34
C VAL A 156 -3.81 -17.91 10.99
N ASN A 157 -3.04 -18.06 12.08
CA ASN A 157 -2.86 -19.35 12.77
C ASN A 157 -4.01 -19.69 13.71
N GLU A 158 -4.74 -18.71 14.23
CA GLU A 158 -5.89 -18.97 15.11
C GLU A 158 -7.19 -19.24 14.33
N ILE A 159 -7.36 -18.63 13.16
CA ILE A 159 -8.57 -18.83 12.34
C ILE A 159 -8.57 -20.20 11.63
N LYS A 160 -7.40 -20.77 11.32
CA LYS A 160 -7.30 -22.11 10.72
C LYS A 160 -7.42 -23.27 11.72
N ASN A 161 -7.35 -23.00 13.02
CA ASN A 161 -7.44 -23.99 14.10
C ASN A 161 -8.82 -24.01 14.79
N ARG A 162 -9.83 -23.37 14.18
CA ARG A 162 -11.25 -23.47 14.55
C ARG A 162 -12.06 -23.95 13.34
#